data_AF-A0A4S4FKZ5-F1
#
_entry.id   AF-A0A4S4FKZ5-F1
#
_cell.length_a   1.000
_cell.length_b   1.000
_cell.length_c   1.000
_cell.angle_alpha   90.00
_cell.angle_beta   90.00
_cell.angle_gamma   90.00
#
_symmetry.space_group_name_H-M   'P 1'
#
loop_
_entity.id
_entity.type
_entity.pdbx_description
1 polymer ?
#
loop_
_entity_poly.entity_id
_entity_poly.type
_entity_poly.pdbx_seq_one_letter_code
_entity_poly.pdbx_strand_id
1 'polypeptide(L)'
;MDEELQLSWGTVPPVIVDLARLLSRRASENARRVERMTWPDRPGDVQEELRLAIGAAHKTTKAATDVRALLSAYAHKFHNPRPVISDLARAQETSSQGFIRRYSEGTVDAVASLLSPKPNVNLLLAAFPSVSIIDLVDLGGAVGEAARELLDSEGYEANTRRTRGTVE
;
A
#
# COMPACT_ATOMS: atom_id res chain seq x y z
N MET A 1 -16.10 14.54 17.32
CA MET A 1 -17.38 13.82 17.20
C MET A 1 -17.03 12.57 16.41
N ASP A 2 -16.75 11.49 17.13
CA ASP A 2 -16.31 10.24 16.53
C ASP A 2 -17.51 9.62 15.82
N GLU A 3 -17.59 9.77 14.49
CA GLU A 3 -18.44 8.91 13.67
C GLU A 3 -17.91 7.48 13.87
N GLU A 4 -18.55 6.76 14.77
CA GLU A 4 -18.22 5.38 15.07
C GLU A 4 -18.42 4.56 13.79
N LEU A 5 -17.31 4.11 13.19
CA LEU A 5 -17.32 3.32 11.97
C LEU A 5 -18.18 2.06 12.19
N GLN A 6 -19.40 2.05 11.65
CA GLN A 6 -20.31 0.91 11.75
C GLN A 6 -19.87 -0.21 10.80
N LEU A 7 -18.85 -0.96 11.21
CA LEU A 7 -18.38 -2.13 10.48
C LEU A 7 -19.25 -3.34 10.79
N SER A 8 -19.78 -3.97 9.75
CA SER A 8 -20.59 -5.19 9.89
C SER A 8 -19.74 -6.35 10.43
N TRP A 9 -20.29 -7.06 11.40
CA TRP A 9 -19.65 -8.18 12.09
C TRP A 9 -19.15 -9.23 11.08
N GLY A 10 -17.90 -9.65 11.23
CA GLY A 10 -17.30 -10.72 10.41
C GLY A 10 -17.06 -10.35 8.95
N THR A 11 -17.25 -9.09 8.54
CA THR A 11 -17.04 -8.65 7.17
C THR A 11 -15.77 -7.83 7.01
N VAL A 12 -15.23 -7.81 5.79
CA VAL A 12 -14.15 -6.91 5.38
C VAL A 12 -14.70 -5.95 4.34
N PRO A 13 -14.65 -4.62 4.57
CA PRO A 13 -15.11 -3.63 3.61
C PRO A 13 -14.44 -3.83 2.24
N PRO A 14 -15.19 -3.71 1.13
CA PRO A 14 -14.65 -3.89 -0.22
C PRO A 14 -13.38 -3.08 -0.49
N VAL A 15 -13.34 -1.82 -0.04
CA VAL A 15 -12.17 -0.94 -0.20
C VAL A 15 -10.87 -1.51 0.42
N ILE A 16 -10.96 -2.22 1.55
CA ILE A 16 -9.81 -2.88 2.17
C ILE A 16 -9.37 -4.08 1.33
N VAL A 17 -10.34 -4.88 0.86
CA VAL A 17 -10.08 -6.04 -0.01
C VAL A 17 -9.44 -5.61 -1.32
N ASP A 18 -9.95 -4.56 -1.94
CA ASP A 18 -9.51 -4.08 -3.25
C ASP A 18 -8.13 -3.45 -3.19
N LEU A 19 -7.83 -2.66 -2.14
CA LEU A 19 -6.47 -2.16 -1.92
C LEU A 19 -5.49 -3.29 -1.62
N ALA A 20 -5.87 -4.28 -0.81
CA ALA A 20 -5.01 -5.44 -0.54
C ALA A 20 -4.72 -6.24 -1.82
N ARG A 21 -5.73 -6.45 -2.68
CA ARG A 21 -5.56 -7.09 -3.99
C ARG A 21 -4.65 -6.27 -4.90
N LEU A 22 -4.83 -4.95 -4.95
CA LEU A 22 -4.00 -4.06 -5.76
C LEU A 22 -2.52 -4.15 -5.37
N LEU A 23 -2.23 -4.02 -4.08
CA LEU A 23 -0.87 -4.09 -3.55
C LEU A 23 -0.26 -5.50 -3.76
N SER A 24 -1.05 -6.56 -3.64
CA SER A 24 -0.62 -7.94 -3.89
C SER A 24 -0.29 -8.19 -5.37
N ARG A 25 -1.10 -7.64 -6.28
CA ARG A 25 -0.82 -7.64 -7.73
C ARG A 25 0.48 -6.89 -8.02
N ARG A 26 0.68 -5.69 -7.46
CA ARG A 26 1.92 -4.93 -7.63
C ARG A 26 3.16 -5.69 -7.14
N ALA A 27 3.09 -6.34 -5.97
CA ALA A 27 4.19 -7.16 -5.48
C ALA A 27 4.51 -8.29 -6.48
N SER A 28 3.48 -8.98 -6.96
CA SER A 28 3.62 -10.08 -7.92
C SER A 28 4.16 -9.63 -9.28
N GLU A 29 3.68 -8.50 -9.80
CA GLU A 29 4.14 -7.92 -11.06
C GLU A 29 5.60 -7.52 -11.01
N ASN A 30 6.05 -6.90 -9.92
CA ASN A 30 7.46 -6.54 -9.75
C ASN A 30 8.34 -7.79 -9.60
N ALA A 31 7.87 -8.84 -8.93
CA ALA A 31 8.60 -10.11 -8.85
C ALA A 31 8.75 -10.75 -10.23
N ARG A 32 7.68 -10.78 -11.03
CA ARG A 32 7.68 -11.29 -12.41
C ARG A 32 8.61 -10.51 -13.34
N ARG A 33 8.90 -9.24 -13.05
CA ARG A 33 9.89 -8.48 -13.84
C ARG A 33 11.29 -9.07 -13.71
N VAL A 34 11.69 -9.47 -12.50
CA VAL A 34 12.97 -10.13 -12.26
C VAL A 34 13.01 -11.49 -12.97
N GLU A 35 11.92 -12.25 -12.88
CA GLU A 35 11.79 -13.57 -13.52
C GLU A 35 11.93 -13.51 -15.05
N ARG A 36 11.39 -12.46 -15.68
CA ARG A 36 11.40 -12.29 -17.14
C ARG A 36 12.66 -11.64 -17.69
N MET A 37 13.61 -11.26 -16.84
CA MET A 37 14.85 -10.67 -17.31
C MET A 37 15.69 -11.70 -18.07
N THR A 38 16.29 -11.26 -19.17
CA THR A 38 17.30 -12.04 -19.88
C THR A 38 18.66 -11.75 -19.26
N TRP A 39 19.32 -12.78 -18.75
CA TRP A 39 20.68 -12.68 -18.24
C TRP A 39 21.67 -13.07 -19.35
N PRO A 40 22.81 -12.38 -19.48
CA PRO A 40 23.80 -12.74 -20.49
C PRO A 40 24.39 -14.14 -20.26
N ASP A 41 24.48 -14.94 -21.33
CA ASP A 41 25.04 -16.31 -21.30
C ASP A 41 26.57 -16.34 -21.35
N ARG A 42 27.23 -15.18 -21.42
CA ARG A 42 28.69 -15.03 -21.50
C ARG A 42 29.14 -13.84 -20.64
N PRO A 43 30.41 -13.81 -20.19
CA PRO A 43 30.96 -12.67 -19.49
C PRO A 43 30.80 -11.37 -20.29
N GLY A 44 30.29 -10.32 -19.64
CA GLY A 44 30.00 -9.01 -20.23
C GLY A 44 29.58 -8.00 -19.16
N ASP A 45 29.32 -6.76 -19.57
CA ASP A 45 28.75 -5.75 -18.68
C ASP A 45 27.26 -6.07 -18.41
N VAL A 46 26.91 -6.19 -17.14
CA VAL A 46 25.55 -6.53 -16.66
C VAL A 46 24.97 -5.46 -15.73
N GLN A 47 25.55 -4.26 -15.73
CA GLN A 47 25.16 -3.20 -14.79
C GLN A 47 23.68 -2.82 -14.91
N GLU A 48 23.15 -2.74 -16.13
CA GLU A 48 21.76 -2.35 -16.35
C GLU A 48 20.79 -3.45 -15.89
N GLU A 49 21.08 -4.71 -16.21
CA GLU A 49 20.31 -5.86 -15.74
C GLU A 49 20.28 -5.90 -14.21
N LEU A 50 21.44 -5.79 -13.56
CA LEU A 50 21.52 -5.76 -12.11
C LEU A 50 20.73 -4.58 -11.51
N ARG A 51 20.82 -3.39 -12.11
CA ARG A 51 20.06 -2.21 -11.68
C ARG A 51 18.55 -2.44 -11.78
N LEU A 52 18.08 -3.02 -12.88
CA LEU A 52 16.67 -3.35 -13.10
C LEU A 52 16.19 -4.44 -12.13
N ALA A 53 16.97 -5.50 -11.93
CA ALA A 53 16.65 -6.60 -11.01
C ALA A 53 16.52 -6.11 -9.57
N ILE A 54 17.52 -5.36 -9.08
CA ILE A 54 17.51 -4.80 -7.72
C ILE A 54 16.33 -3.83 -7.55
N GLY A 55 16.08 -2.97 -8.54
CA GLY A 55 14.95 -2.04 -8.53
C GLY A 55 13.60 -2.76 -8.47
N ALA A 56 13.43 -3.85 -9.22
CA ALA A 56 12.23 -4.66 -9.21
C ALA A 56 12.07 -5.42 -7.87
N ALA A 57 13.13 -6.04 -7.36
CA ALA A 57 13.13 -6.71 -6.06
C ALA A 57 12.77 -5.74 -4.91
N HIS A 58 13.32 -4.52 -4.93
CA HIS A 58 12.97 -3.49 -3.96
C HIS A 58 11.48 -3.12 -4.02
N LYS A 59 10.92 -2.91 -5.22
CA LYS A 59 9.50 -2.61 -5.41
C LYS A 59 8.58 -3.75 -4.97
N THR A 60 8.98 -5.01 -5.17
CA THR A 60 8.29 -6.19 -4.64
C THR A 60 8.20 -6.13 -3.11
N THR A 61 9.33 -5.95 -2.44
CA THR A 61 9.41 -5.88 -0.97
C THR A 61 8.58 -4.72 -0.41
N LYS A 62 8.60 -3.57 -1.09
CA LYS A 62 7.82 -2.39 -0.70
C LYS A 62 6.31 -2.68 -0.78
N ALA A 63 5.82 -3.18 -1.90
CA ALA A 63 4.40 -3.49 -2.08
C ALA A 63 3.92 -4.61 -1.13
N ALA A 64 4.74 -5.64 -0.89
CA ALA A 64 4.45 -6.69 0.08
C ALA A 64 4.40 -6.17 1.52
N THR A 65 5.27 -5.21 1.86
CA THR A 65 5.26 -4.52 3.15
C THR A 65 3.98 -3.69 3.32
N ASP A 66 3.56 -2.98 2.28
CA ASP A 66 2.32 -2.19 2.30
C ASP A 66 1.08 -3.08 2.49
N VAL A 67 0.96 -4.22 1.78
CA VAL A 67 -0.13 -5.20 2.02
C VAL A 67 -0.13 -5.65 3.47
N ARG A 68 1.04 -6.05 3.99
CA ARG A 68 1.15 -6.58 5.34
C ARG A 68 0.77 -5.52 6.37
N ALA A 69 1.20 -4.27 6.18
CA ALA A 69 0.86 -3.16 7.05
C ALA A 69 -0.64 -2.85 7.03
N LEU A 70 -1.26 -2.77 5.85
CA LEU A 70 -2.70 -2.57 5.66
C LEU A 70 -3.51 -3.63 6.41
N LEU A 71 -3.24 -4.91 6.14
CA LEU A 71 -4.01 -6.01 6.72
C LEU A 71 -3.78 -6.14 8.23
N SER A 72 -2.56 -5.89 8.71
CA SER A 72 -2.25 -5.92 10.14
C SER A 72 -2.96 -4.80 10.89
N ALA A 73 -2.93 -3.57 10.35
CA ALA A 73 -3.62 -2.43 10.93
C ALA A 73 -5.14 -2.63 10.93
N TYR A 74 -5.72 -3.05 9.79
CA TYR A 74 -7.15 -3.34 9.67
C TYR A 74 -7.60 -4.41 10.68
N ALA A 75 -6.94 -5.58 10.67
CA ALA A 75 -7.31 -6.69 11.55
C ALA A 75 -7.23 -6.31 13.03
N HIS A 76 -6.19 -5.56 13.42
CA HIS A 76 -5.96 -5.24 14.82
C HIS A 76 -6.78 -4.05 15.33
N LYS A 77 -7.01 -3.02 14.53
CA LYS A 77 -7.62 -1.77 15.00
C LYS A 77 -9.10 -1.66 14.64
N PHE A 78 -9.53 -2.22 13.52
CA PHE A 78 -10.85 -1.94 12.94
C PHE A 78 -11.75 -3.17 12.84
N HIS A 79 -11.21 -4.36 12.56
CA HIS A 79 -12.05 -5.54 12.37
C HIS A 79 -12.81 -5.94 13.66
N ASN A 80 -14.09 -6.29 13.50
CA ASN A 80 -14.97 -6.81 14.54
C ASN A 80 -15.62 -8.14 14.09
N PRO A 81 -15.49 -9.26 14.84
CA PRO A 81 -14.71 -9.38 16.07
C PRO A 81 -13.21 -9.28 15.77
N ARG A 82 -12.48 -8.65 16.69
CA ARG A 82 -11.04 -8.49 16.55
C ARG A 82 -10.36 -9.87 16.61
N PRO A 83 -9.59 -10.28 15.59
CA PRO A 83 -8.84 -11.53 15.65
C PRO A 83 -7.81 -11.50 16.79
N VAL A 84 -7.50 -12.67 17.33
CA VAL A 84 -6.52 -12.81 18.40
C VAL A 84 -5.13 -12.43 17.90
N ILE A 85 -4.48 -11.45 18.55
CA ILE A 85 -3.19 -10.91 18.12
C ILE A 85 -2.11 -12.00 18.05
N SER A 86 -2.08 -12.96 18.97
CA SER A 86 -1.08 -14.04 18.95
C SER A 86 -1.20 -14.93 17.72
N ASP A 87 -2.42 -15.13 17.19
CA ASP A 87 -2.62 -15.88 15.95
C ASP A 87 -2.14 -15.10 14.74
N LEU A 88 -2.46 -13.79 14.69
CA LEU A 88 -1.96 -12.91 13.63
C LEU A 88 -0.43 -12.80 13.64
N ALA A 89 0.18 -12.73 14.83
CA ALA A 89 1.62 -12.69 14.99
C ALA A 89 2.28 -13.99 14.55
N ARG A 90 1.70 -15.14 14.93
CA ARG A 90 2.16 -16.48 14.49
C ARG A 90 2.10 -16.64 12.97
N ALA A 91 1.03 -16.14 12.33
CA ALA A 91 0.91 -16.15 10.87
C ALA A 91 1.98 -15.31 10.14
N GLN A 92 2.64 -14.39 10.85
CA GLN A 92 3.72 -13.54 10.33
C GLN A 92 5.08 -13.88 10.96
N GLU A 93 5.21 -15.05 11.59
CA GLU A 93 6.45 -15.53 12.20
C GLU A 93 7.08 -14.50 13.16
N THR A 94 6.23 -13.88 13.99
CA THR A 94 6.67 -12.82 14.90
C THR A 94 5.98 -12.91 16.26
N SER A 95 6.47 -12.14 17.24
CA SER A 95 5.82 -12.00 18.55
C SER A 95 4.66 -11.00 18.46
N SER A 96 3.74 -10.99 19.42
CA SER A 96 2.66 -9.99 19.48
C SER A 96 3.18 -8.56 19.44
N GLN A 97 4.32 -8.30 20.10
CA GLN A 97 5.00 -6.99 20.04
C GLN A 97 5.61 -6.72 18.65
N GLY A 98 6.21 -7.72 18.02
CA GLY A 98 6.71 -7.63 16.65
C GLY A 98 5.59 -7.36 15.63
N PHE A 99 4.41 -7.96 15.83
CA PHE A 99 3.21 -7.71 15.03
C PHE A 99 2.75 -6.25 15.16
N ILE A 100 2.71 -5.67 16.37
CA ILE A 100 2.30 -4.27 16.56
C ILE A 100 3.27 -3.31 15.84
N ARG A 101 4.55 -3.67 15.70
CA ARG A 101 5.56 -2.90 14.95
C ARG A 101 5.47 -3.05 13.44
N ARG A 102 4.56 -3.88 12.91
CA ARG A 102 4.44 -4.16 11.46
C ARG A 102 3.65 -3.10 10.68
N TYR A 103 2.99 -2.18 11.38
CA TYR A 103 2.29 -1.01 10.83
C TYR A 103 2.57 0.19 11.75
N SER A 104 2.51 1.40 11.21
CA SER A 104 2.70 2.63 11.97
C SER A 104 1.36 3.26 12.37
N GLU A 105 1.40 4.29 13.23
CA GLU A 105 0.23 5.12 13.49
C GLU A 105 -0.32 5.75 12.20
N GLY A 106 0.55 6.24 11.32
CA GLY A 106 0.15 6.73 9.99
C GLY A 106 -0.53 5.67 9.12
N THR A 107 -0.17 4.37 9.27
CA THR A 107 -0.93 3.28 8.63
C THR A 107 -2.33 3.15 9.22
N VAL A 108 -2.49 3.27 10.55
CA VAL A 108 -3.79 3.23 11.21
C VAL A 108 -4.66 4.41 10.73
N ASP A 109 -4.10 5.62 10.67
CA ASP A 109 -4.79 6.81 10.20
C ASP A 109 -5.22 6.68 8.73
N ALA A 110 -4.36 6.13 7.89
CA ALA A 110 -4.70 5.84 6.50
C ALA A 110 -5.83 4.82 6.38
N VAL A 111 -5.85 3.77 7.21
CA VAL A 111 -6.96 2.80 7.22
C VAL A 111 -8.25 3.42 7.72
N ALA A 112 -8.21 4.24 8.78
CA ALA A 112 -9.38 5.02 9.21
C ALA A 112 -9.89 5.92 8.09
N SER A 113 -8.97 6.53 7.34
CA SER A 113 -9.28 7.38 6.20
C SER A 113 -9.90 6.61 5.02
N LEU A 114 -9.44 5.38 4.73
CA LEU A 114 -10.05 4.50 3.72
C LEU A 114 -11.51 4.15 4.05
N LEU A 115 -11.81 4.01 5.34
CA LEU A 115 -13.14 3.64 5.83
C LEU A 115 -14.06 4.85 6.03
N SER A 116 -13.53 6.07 5.92
CA SER A 116 -14.26 7.32 6.08
C SER A 116 -15.08 7.65 4.84
N PRO A 117 -16.27 8.27 4.99
CA PRO A 117 -17.00 8.85 3.85
C PRO A 117 -16.24 10.02 3.19
N LYS A 118 -15.21 10.58 3.86
CA LYS A 118 -14.34 11.64 3.34
C LYS A 118 -12.87 11.22 3.42
N PRO A 119 -12.38 10.39 2.48
CA PRO A 119 -11.01 9.92 2.50
C PRO A 119 -10.00 11.05 2.26
N ASN A 120 -8.87 10.99 2.96
CA ASN A 120 -7.73 11.88 2.80
C ASN A 120 -6.66 11.17 1.97
N VAL A 121 -6.67 11.47 0.67
CA VAL A 121 -5.79 10.86 -0.34
C VAL A 121 -4.31 11.04 -0.02
N ASN A 122 -3.91 12.18 0.54
CA ASN A 122 -2.50 12.43 0.88
C ASN A 122 -2.01 11.50 2.00
N LEU A 123 -2.85 11.19 2.99
CA LEU A 123 -2.52 10.20 4.02
C LEU A 123 -2.36 8.80 3.42
N LEU A 124 -3.22 8.43 2.46
CA LEU A 124 -3.13 7.14 1.78
C LEU A 124 -1.82 6.99 1.00
N LEU A 125 -1.44 8.01 0.24
CA LEU A 125 -0.21 8.02 -0.56
C LEU A 125 1.04 8.02 0.33
N ALA A 126 1.00 8.69 1.48
CA ALA A 126 2.10 8.70 2.43
C ALA A 126 2.26 7.34 3.14
N ALA A 127 1.15 6.71 3.54
CA ALA A 127 1.15 5.44 4.27
C ALA A 127 1.43 4.22 3.38
N PHE A 128 1.00 4.26 2.11
CA PHE A 128 1.16 3.17 1.15
C PHE A 128 1.95 3.65 -0.08
N PRO A 129 3.27 3.83 0.05
CA PRO A 129 4.10 4.45 -0.98
C PRO A 129 4.33 3.57 -2.23
N SER A 130 3.76 2.37 -2.27
CA SER A 130 3.62 1.57 -3.49
C SER A 130 2.33 1.85 -4.26
N VAL A 131 1.47 2.73 -3.76
CA VAL A 131 0.22 3.17 -4.39
C VAL A 131 0.43 4.52 -5.06
N SER A 132 -0.15 4.70 -6.24
CA SER A 132 -0.19 5.96 -6.99
C SER A 132 -1.58 6.56 -6.93
N ILE A 133 -1.70 7.85 -7.27
CA ILE A 133 -3.01 8.51 -7.30
C ILE A 133 -3.97 7.84 -8.28
N ILE A 134 -3.47 7.35 -9.42
CA ILE A 134 -4.28 6.65 -10.43
C ILE A 134 -4.84 5.34 -9.86
N ASP A 135 -4.05 4.59 -9.10
CA ASP A 135 -4.55 3.39 -8.41
C ASP A 135 -5.72 3.72 -7.48
N LEU A 136 -5.67 4.87 -6.79
CA LEU A 136 -6.73 5.30 -5.88
C LEU A 136 -7.99 5.72 -6.64
N VAL A 137 -7.85 6.37 -7.79
CA VAL A 137 -8.96 6.67 -8.70
C VAL A 137 -9.66 5.37 -9.13
N ASP A 138 -8.88 4.34 -9.46
CA ASP A 138 -9.38 3.05 -9.93
C ASP A 138 -10.06 2.20 -8.83
N LEU A 139 -9.83 2.50 -7.54
CA LEU A 139 -10.57 1.86 -6.44
C LEU A 139 -12.05 2.25 -6.41
N GLY A 140 -12.42 3.40 -7.00
CA GLY A 140 -13.79 3.89 -7.01
C GLY A 140 -14.34 4.30 -5.64
N GLY A 141 -15.66 4.52 -5.58
CA GLY A 141 -16.35 5.02 -4.39
C GLY A 141 -15.77 6.35 -3.88
N ALA A 142 -15.90 6.60 -2.57
CA ALA A 142 -15.43 7.84 -1.94
C ALA A 142 -13.91 8.05 -2.09
N VAL A 143 -13.12 6.97 -2.12
CA VAL A 143 -11.65 7.06 -2.29
C VAL A 143 -11.32 7.49 -3.71
N GLY A 144 -11.96 6.89 -4.71
CA GLY A 144 -11.74 7.25 -6.11
C GLY A 144 -12.24 8.64 -6.47
N GLU A 145 -13.35 9.07 -5.89
CA GLU A 145 -13.86 10.45 -6.01
C GLU A 145 -12.88 11.46 -5.43
N ALA A 146 -12.45 11.26 -4.17
CA ALA A 146 -11.47 12.14 -3.53
C ALA A 146 -10.12 12.17 -4.28
N ALA A 147 -9.68 11.03 -4.83
CA ALA A 147 -8.46 10.95 -5.62
C ALA A 147 -8.56 11.71 -6.95
N ARG A 148 -9.74 11.66 -7.59
CA ARG A 148 -10.01 12.39 -8.82
C ARG A 148 -10.05 13.90 -8.56
N GLU A 149 -10.72 14.34 -7.50
CA GLU A 149 -10.73 15.75 -7.08
C GLU A 149 -9.31 16.27 -6.82
N LEU A 150 -8.46 15.48 -6.14
CA LEU A 150 -7.07 15.86 -5.92
C LEU A 150 -6.27 15.93 -7.23
N LEU A 151 -6.49 14.99 -8.14
CA LEU A 151 -5.82 14.95 -9.45
C LEU A 151 -6.19 16.16 -10.32
N ASP A 152 -7.48 16.52 -10.33
CA ASP A 152 -8.03 17.63 -11.10
C ASP A 152 -7.69 19.01 -10.50
N SER A 153 -7.27 19.05 -9.23
CA SER A 153 -6.79 20.27 -8.59
C SER A 153 -5.40 20.66 -9.13
N GLU A 154 -5.22 21.94 -9.51
CA GLU A 154 -3.94 22.50 -9.99
C GLU A 154 -2.74 22.25 -9.04
N GLY A 155 -3.02 21.91 -7.77
CA GLY A 155 -2.02 21.62 -6.74
C GLY A 155 -1.27 20.29 -6.90
N TYR A 156 -1.85 19.26 -7.55
CA TYR A 156 -1.14 17.98 -7.71
C TYR A 156 0.00 18.09 -8.73
N GLU A 157 -0.24 18.76 -9.86
CA GLU A 157 0.79 18.99 -10.88
C GLU A 157 1.98 19.82 -10.33
N ALA A 158 1.71 20.83 -9.50
CA ALA A 158 2.74 21.66 -8.90
C ALA A 158 3.68 20.86 -7.96
N ASN A 159 3.11 19.94 -7.16
CA ASN A 159 3.88 19.10 -6.25
C ASN A 159 4.64 17.97 -6.95
N THR A 160 4.08 17.37 -8.02
CA THR A 160 4.81 16.38 -8.84
C THR A 160 5.97 17.00 -9.63
N ARG A 161 5.83 18.26 -10.09
CA ARG A 161 6.94 18.99 -10.73
C ARG A 161 8.07 19.31 -9.75
N ARG A 162 7.77 19.69 -8.51
CA ARG A 162 8.80 19.94 -7.48
C ARG A 162 9.56 18.68 -7.05
N THR A 163 8.91 17.53 -6.99
CA THR A 163 9.59 16.26 -6.62
C THR A 163 10.42 15.67 -7.76
N ARG A 164 10.15 16.03 -9.02
CA ARG A 164 10.98 15.65 -10.18
C ARG A 164 12.14 16.62 -10.46
N GLY A 165 12.10 17.85 -9.95
CA GLY A 165 13.11 18.88 -10.19
C GLY A 165 14.34 18.87 -9.27
N THR A 166 14.52 17.85 -8.43
CA THR A 166 15.65 17.73 -7.48
C THR A 166 16.63 16.60 -7.80
N VAL A 167 16.68 16.19 -9.07
CA VAL A 167 17.70 15.30 -9.60
C VAL A 167 18.31 15.97 -10.84
N GLU A 168 19.13 16.98 -10.61
CA GLU A 168 20.17 17.44 -11.54
C GLU A 168 21.54 17.21 -10.89
#